data_AF-A0A7G6XYT0-F1
#
_entry.id   AF-A0A7G6XYT0-F1
#
_cell.length_a   1.000
_cell.length_b   1.000
_cell.length_c   1.000
_cell.angle_alpha   90.00
_cell.angle_beta   90.00
_cell.angle_gamma   90.00
#
_symmetry.space_group_name_H-M   'P 1'
#
loop_
_entity.id
_entity.type
_entity.pdbx_description
1 polymer ?
#
loop_
_entity_poly.entity_id
_entity_poly.type
_entity_poly.pdbx_seq_one_letter_code
_entity_poly.pdbx_strand_id
1 'polypeptide(L)'
;MPRVPARYLTMLALVALPASASAQAAATDPACATVRVAMPPELAGWSQQQPVSAGTKPGEGATVSVGQAAFVSLHPARHLALARAAKVADGNGGTLSLAITASGTYRIALGGKAWVDLVQGGKAVTSVAHAHGPRCSGVQKMVDFKLAPGTYAIQLSGSPDETIALLAAKLA
;
A
#
# COMPACT_ATOMS: atom_id res chain seq x y z
N MET A 1 -15.05 25.39 -68.90
CA MET A 1 -15.00 23.96 -68.50
C MET A 1 -13.54 23.52 -68.55
N PRO A 2 -12.96 22.76 -67.60
CA PRO A 2 -13.56 21.95 -66.53
C PRO A 2 -13.13 22.34 -65.10
N ARG A 3 -13.88 21.79 -64.13
CA ARG A 3 -13.70 21.85 -62.67
C ARG A 3 -12.77 20.72 -62.22
N VAL A 4 -11.91 20.97 -61.23
CA VAL A 4 -11.26 19.91 -60.42
C VAL A 4 -11.72 20.07 -58.98
N PRO A 5 -12.42 19.08 -58.38
CA PRO A 5 -12.78 19.13 -56.97
C PRO A 5 -11.64 18.58 -56.10
N ALA A 6 -11.12 19.38 -55.18
CA ALA A 6 -10.24 18.91 -54.13
C ALA A 6 -11.08 18.10 -53.11
N ARG A 7 -10.97 16.78 -53.18
CA ARG A 7 -11.55 15.86 -52.19
C ARG A 7 -10.67 15.88 -50.94
N TYR A 8 -11.12 16.57 -49.91
CA TYR A 8 -10.54 16.44 -48.57
C TYR A 8 -10.94 15.08 -47.98
N LEU A 9 -10.01 14.14 -47.91
CA LEU A 9 -10.16 12.95 -47.07
C LEU A 9 -9.83 13.33 -45.62
N THR A 10 -10.86 13.41 -44.78
CA THR A 10 -10.70 13.53 -43.32
C THR A 10 -10.40 12.14 -42.76
N MET A 11 -9.14 11.87 -42.38
CA MET A 11 -8.78 10.69 -41.59
C MET A 11 -9.21 10.90 -40.13
N LEU A 12 -10.17 10.11 -39.65
CA LEU A 12 -10.42 9.95 -38.21
C LEU A 12 -9.34 9.02 -37.63
N ALA A 13 -8.45 9.55 -36.81
CA ALA A 13 -7.51 8.77 -36.03
C ALA A 13 -8.20 8.31 -34.73
N LEU A 14 -8.51 7.02 -34.61
CA LEU A 14 -8.91 6.39 -33.35
C LEU A 14 -7.68 6.27 -32.44
N VAL A 15 -7.63 7.07 -31.38
CA VAL A 15 -6.62 6.93 -30.31
C VAL A 15 -7.07 5.80 -29.39
N ALA A 16 -6.44 4.63 -29.51
CA ALA A 16 -6.61 3.54 -28.55
C ALA A 16 -5.79 3.84 -27.29
N LEU A 17 -6.46 4.13 -26.19
CA LEU A 17 -5.85 4.26 -24.86
C LEU A 17 -5.49 2.85 -24.34
N PRO A 18 -4.22 2.57 -23.98
CA PRO A 18 -3.87 1.31 -23.33
C PRO A 18 -4.47 1.29 -21.91
N ALA A 19 -5.27 0.27 -21.62
CA ALA A 19 -5.69 -0.05 -20.27
C ALA A 19 -4.46 -0.48 -19.47
N SER A 20 -4.04 0.36 -18.52
CA SER A 20 -3.00 0.00 -17.55
C SER A 20 -3.51 -1.13 -16.66
N ALA A 21 -3.14 -2.36 -16.97
CA ALA A 21 -3.28 -3.48 -16.07
C ALA A 21 -2.33 -3.26 -14.88
N SER A 22 -2.89 -3.05 -13.69
CA SER A 22 -2.13 -2.97 -12.44
C SER A 22 -1.42 -4.31 -12.22
N ALA A 23 -0.11 -4.36 -12.46
CA ALA A 23 0.70 -5.54 -12.19
C ALA A 23 0.81 -5.71 -10.68
N GLN A 24 0.11 -6.70 -10.12
CA GLN A 24 0.44 -7.17 -8.78
C GLN A 24 1.88 -7.70 -8.82
N ALA A 25 2.74 -7.22 -7.93
CA ALA A 25 4.08 -7.80 -7.78
C ALA A 25 3.92 -9.31 -7.52
N ALA A 26 4.37 -10.11 -8.48
CA ALA A 26 4.26 -11.56 -8.41
C ALA A 26 5.05 -12.08 -7.21
N ALA A 27 4.53 -13.11 -6.54
CA ALA A 27 5.33 -13.87 -5.57
C ALA A 27 6.60 -14.36 -6.28
N THR A 28 7.77 -14.01 -5.76
CA THR A 28 9.08 -14.30 -6.37
C THR A 28 9.48 -15.77 -6.29
N ASP A 29 8.65 -16.61 -5.65
CA ASP A 29 8.78 -18.05 -5.61
C ASP A 29 8.21 -18.68 -6.90
N PRO A 30 9.03 -19.37 -7.72
CA PRO A 30 8.55 -20.07 -8.91
C PRO A 30 7.40 -21.04 -8.65
N ALA A 31 7.31 -21.63 -7.44
CA ALA A 31 6.20 -22.51 -7.06
C ALA A 31 4.85 -21.78 -6.95
N CYS A 32 4.86 -20.44 -6.94
CA CYS A 32 3.67 -19.61 -6.91
C CYS A 32 3.21 -19.15 -8.30
N ALA A 33 3.95 -19.43 -9.38
CA ALA A 33 3.69 -18.88 -10.71
C ALA A 33 2.29 -19.20 -11.27
N THR A 34 1.71 -20.34 -10.89
CA THR A 34 0.38 -20.79 -11.37
C THR A 34 -0.67 -20.89 -10.25
N VAL A 35 -0.31 -20.49 -9.03
CA VAL A 35 -1.19 -20.62 -7.86
C VAL A 35 -2.19 -19.47 -7.84
N ARG A 36 -3.49 -19.80 -7.83
CA ARG A 36 -4.55 -18.84 -7.50
C ARG A 36 -4.85 -18.91 -6.02
N VAL A 37 -4.49 -17.86 -5.30
CA VAL A 37 -4.70 -17.78 -3.86
C VAL A 37 -6.14 -17.41 -3.55
N ALA A 38 -6.80 -18.20 -2.71
CA ALA A 38 -8.03 -17.79 -2.06
C ALA A 38 -7.69 -16.76 -0.99
N MET A 39 -7.92 -15.47 -1.28
CA MET A 39 -7.71 -14.40 -0.31
C MET A 39 -8.84 -14.41 0.71
N PRO A 40 -8.53 -14.29 2.01
CA PRO A 40 -9.57 -14.13 3.02
C PRO A 40 -10.27 -12.77 2.82
N PRO A 41 -11.55 -12.61 3.21
CA PRO A 41 -12.35 -11.43 2.87
C PRO A 41 -11.71 -10.10 3.27
N GLU A 42 -11.04 -10.04 4.41
CA GLU A 42 -10.37 -8.84 4.90
C GLU A 42 -9.18 -8.40 4.03
N LEU A 43 -8.64 -9.30 3.20
CA LEU A 43 -7.55 -9.02 2.26
C LEU A 43 -8.03 -8.96 0.79
N ALA A 44 -9.35 -8.93 0.54
CA ALA A 44 -9.89 -8.95 -0.83
C ALA A 44 -9.39 -7.78 -1.71
N GLY A 45 -9.09 -6.63 -1.09
CA GLY A 45 -8.53 -5.45 -1.78
C GLY A 45 -7.04 -5.53 -2.11
N TRP A 46 -6.32 -6.58 -1.67
CA TRP A 46 -4.86 -6.66 -1.73
C TRP A 46 -4.27 -6.51 -3.14
N SER A 47 -4.94 -7.06 -4.14
CA SER A 47 -4.47 -7.03 -5.54
C SER A 47 -4.67 -5.68 -6.23
N GLN A 48 -5.50 -4.79 -5.67
CA GLN A 48 -5.86 -3.50 -6.24
C GLN A 48 -5.05 -2.38 -5.57
N GLN A 49 -3.75 -2.37 -5.82
CA GLN A 49 -2.83 -1.45 -5.17
C GLN A 49 -2.81 -0.09 -5.88
N GLN A 50 -3.15 0.97 -5.16
CA GLN A 50 -3.07 2.34 -5.67
C GLN A 50 -1.73 2.99 -5.32
N PRO A 51 -1.01 3.57 -6.29
CA PRO A 51 0.23 4.29 -5.99
C PRO A 51 -0.01 5.47 -5.05
N VAL A 52 0.77 5.56 -3.98
CA VAL A 52 0.74 6.67 -3.02
C VAL A 52 2.16 7.00 -2.55
N SER A 53 2.35 8.20 -2.01
CA SER A 53 3.62 8.61 -1.40
C SER A 53 3.51 8.66 0.11
N ALA A 54 4.52 8.11 0.80
CA ALA A 54 4.70 8.33 2.22
C ALA A 54 5.22 9.76 2.50
N GLY A 55 4.94 10.27 3.69
CA GLY A 55 5.56 11.46 4.25
C GLY A 55 6.87 11.14 4.97
N THR A 56 7.61 12.17 5.36
CA THR A 56 8.86 12.00 6.13
C THR A 56 8.67 12.24 7.63
N LYS A 57 7.53 12.80 8.05
CA LYS A 57 7.19 13.07 9.46
C LYS A 57 5.69 12.87 9.74
N PRO A 58 5.30 12.64 11.01
CA PRO A 58 3.91 12.49 11.41
C PRO A 58 3.00 13.60 10.86
N GLY A 59 1.84 13.21 10.33
CA GLY A 59 0.89 14.12 9.70
C GLY A 59 1.13 14.38 8.21
N GLU A 60 2.23 13.89 7.65
CA GLU A 60 2.49 13.89 6.21
C GLU A 60 2.24 12.53 5.56
N GLY A 61 2.18 12.54 4.23
CA GLY A 61 1.95 11.37 3.39
C GLY A 61 0.48 11.16 3.05
N ALA A 62 0.22 10.09 2.31
CA ALA A 62 -1.14 9.73 1.93
C ALA A 62 -1.97 9.21 3.12
N THR A 63 -3.29 9.34 2.98
CA THR A 63 -4.26 8.70 3.86
C THR A 63 -4.61 7.32 3.29
N VAL A 64 -4.50 6.29 4.12
CA VAL A 64 -4.87 4.91 3.81
C VAL A 64 -6.33 4.69 4.19
N SER A 65 -7.12 4.24 3.21
CA SER A 65 -8.49 3.79 3.44
C SER A 65 -8.51 2.33 3.85
N VAL A 66 -9.29 1.99 4.88
CA VAL A 66 -9.50 0.60 5.29
C VAL A 66 -10.12 -0.19 4.14
N GLY A 67 -9.54 -1.34 3.81
CA GLY A 67 -9.99 -2.23 2.73
C GLY A 67 -9.38 -1.93 1.36
N GLN A 68 -8.64 -0.82 1.19
CA GLN A 68 -7.98 -0.47 -0.07
C GLN A 68 -6.46 -0.59 0.06
N ALA A 69 -5.84 -1.36 -0.85
CA ALA A 69 -4.41 -1.53 -0.85
C ALA A 69 -3.71 -0.31 -1.48
N ALA A 70 -2.55 0.01 -0.94
CA ALA A 70 -1.67 1.08 -1.37
C ALA A 70 -0.32 0.50 -1.82
N PHE A 71 0.23 0.99 -2.91
CA PHE A 71 1.62 0.78 -3.30
C PHE A 71 2.41 2.04 -2.93
N VAL A 72 3.11 1.96 -1.81
CA VAL A 72 3.66 3.13 -1.11
C VAL A 72 5.09 3.38 -1.55
N SER A 73 5.37 4.57 -2.09
CA SER A 73 6.73 5.06 -2.26
C SER A 73 7.31 5.55 -0.93
N LEU A 74 8.50 5.06 -0.58
CA LEU A 74 9.20 5.31 0.68
C LEU A 74 10.37 6.28 0.49
N HIS A 75 10.84 6.83 1.60
CA HIS A 75 12.02 7.70 1.66
C HIS A 75 13.19 6.99 2.34
N PRO A 76 14.44 7.35 2.00
CA PRO A 76 15.61 6.93 2.77
C PRO A 76 15.48 7.30 4.24
N ALA A 77 15.87 6.39 5.14
CA ALA A 77 15.66 6.53 6.58
C ALA A 77 16.30 7.80 7.17
N ARG A 78 17.43 8.25 6.62
CA ARG A 78 18.10 9.51 7.00
C ARG A 78 17.24 10.77 6.82
N HIS A 79 16.16 10.70 6.03
CA HIS A 79 15.23 11.82 5.83
C HIS A 79 14.03 11.76 6.78
N LEU A 80 13.89 10.71 7.59
CA LEU A 80 12.69 10.48 8.40
C LEU A 80 12.81 11.13 9.78
N ALA A 81 11.74 11.81 10.18
CA ALA A 81 11.52 12.28 11.54
C ALA A 81 10.29 11.57 12.11
N LEU A 82 10.46 10.33 12.58
CA LEU A 82 9.39 9.50 13.12
C LEU A 82 9.06 9.88 14.57
N ALA A 83 7.78 9.89 14.96
CA ALA A 83 7.35 10.17 16.34
C ALA A 83 7.86 9.09 17.32
N ARG A 84 7.80 7.84 16.89
CA ARG A 84 8.49 6.73 17.58
C ARG A 84 9.77 6.41 16.84
N ALA A 85 10.88 6.35 17.59
CA ALA A 85 12.17 5.94 17.06
C ALA A 85 12.07 4.58 16.34
N ALA A 86 12.64 4.51 15.14
CA ALA A 86 12.67 3.29 14.35
C ALA A 86 13.40 2.18 15.11
N LYS A 87 12.88 0.95 15.03
CA LYS A 87 13.57 -0.21 15.58
C LYS A 87 14.81 -0.58 14.76
N VAL A 88 14.79 -0.26 13.46
CA VAL A 88 15.94 -0.35 12.57
C VAL A 88 16.08 1.01 11.89
N ALA A 89 17.23 1.66 12.09
CA ALA A 89 17.46 3.05 11.70
C ALA A 89 17.88 3.21 10.22
N ASP A 90 18.34 2.14 9.57
CA ASP A 90 18.77 2.15 8.18
C ASP A 90 17.64 1.73 7.21
N GLY A 91 17.90 1.81 5.90
CA GLY A 91 16.98 1.42 4.84
C GLY A 91 16.02 2.54 4.46
N ASN A 92 14.78 2.17 4.15
CA ASN A 92 13.71 3.06 3.71
C ASN A 92 12.49 2.98 4.65
N GLY A 93 11.68 4.03 4.64
CA GLY A 93 10.47 4.12 5.45
C GLY A 93 9.65 5.36 5.14
N GLY A 94 8.73 5.70 6.03
CA GLY A 94 7.89 6.88 5.88
C GLY A 94 6.63 6.81 6.74
N THR A 95 5.83 7.88 6.66
CA THR A 95 4.58 8.01 7.40
C THR A 95 3.37 8.03 6.48
N LEU A 96 2.26 7.46 6.96
CA LEU A 96 0.93 7.53 6.34
C LEU A 96 -0.09 7.83 7.43
N SER A 97 -1.29 8.29 7.05
CA SER A 97 -2.41 8.48 7.97
C SER A 97 -3.45 7.38 7.81
N LEU A 98 -4.06 6.94 8.91
CA LEU A 98 -5.13 5.95 8.93
C LEU A 98 -6.28 6.47 9.81
N ALA A 99 -7.45 6.65 9.22
CA ALA A 99 -8.66 7.03 9.94
C ALA A 99 -9.47 5.78 10.32
N ILE A 100 -9.79 5.65 11.59
CA ILE A 100 -10.63 4.58 12.15
C ILE A 100 -11.94 5.20 12.61
N THR A 101 -13.06 4.66 12.14
CA THR A 101 -14.41 5.15 12.48
C THR A 101 -15.15 4.24 13.44
N ALA A 102 -14.70 3.00 13.61
CA ALA A 102 -15.33 2.01 14.49
C ALA A 102 -14.26 1.29 15.30
N SER A 103 -14.57 0.97 16.56
CA SER A 103 -13.70 0.12 17.37
C SER A 103 -13.58 -1.28 16.76
N GLY A 104 -12.41 -1.88 16.90
CA GLY A 104 -12.19 -3.25 16.45
C GLY A 104 -10.72 -3.65 16.40
N THR A 105 -10.48 -4.88 15.94
CA THR A 105 -9.13 -5.32 15.60
C THR A 105 -8.87 -4.98 14.14
N TYR A 106 -7.77 -4.29 13.89
CA TYR A 106 -7.33 -3.90 12.55
C TYR A 106 -5.97 -4.52 12.26
N ARG A 107 -5.83 -5.02 11.04
CA ARG A 107 -4.62 -5.60 10.50
C ARG A 107 -3.95 -4.62 9.56
N ILE A 108 -2.64 -4.46 9.72
CA ILE A 108 -1.77 -3.85 8.70
C ILE A 108 -1.00 -4.98 8.01
N ALA A 109 -1.35 -5.24 6.75
CA ALA A 109 -0.68 -6.21 5.89
C ALA A 109 0.36 -5.51 5.02
N LEU A 110 1.55 -6.10 4.90
CA LEU A 110 2.69 -5.58 4.13
C LEU A 110 3.19 -6.59 3.12
N GLY A 111 3.57 -6.11 1.95
CA GLY A 111 4.07 -6.93 0.83
C GLY A 111 5.58 -7.18 0.88
N GLY A 112 6.28 -6.54 1.81
CA GLY A 112 7.73 -6.60 1.95
C GLY A 112 8.17 -6.54 3.41
N LYS A 113 9.48 -6.58 3.61
CA LYS A 113 10.08 -6.48 4.94
C LYS A 113 10.04 -5.03 5.41
N ALA A 114 9.30 -4.75 6.47
CA ALA A 114 9.42 -3.50 7.22
C ALA A 114 8.95 -3.67 8.67
N TRP A 115 9.37 -2.75 9.53
CA TRP A 115 8.71 -2.50 10.80
C TRP A 115 7.49 -1.60 10.56
N VAL A 116 6.41 -1.88 11.28
CA VAL A 116 5.21 -1.05 11.28
C VAL A 116 4.88 -0.71 12.73
N ASP A 117 4.77 0.58 13.00
CA ASP A 117 4.23 1.13 14.24
C ASP A 117 2.98 1.93 13.92
N LEU A 118 1.92 1.79 14.73
CA LEU A 118 0.82 2.74 14.76
C LEU A 118 1.03 3.71 15.90
N VAL A 119 0.86 5.01 15.64
CA VAL A 119 1.07 6.07 16.63
C VAL A 119 -0.19 6.94 16.71
N GLN A 120 -0.66 7.21 17.93
CA GLN A 120 -1.76 8.12 18.20
C GLN A 120 -1.36 9.07 19.33
N GLY A 121 -1.49 10.39 19.10
CA GLY A 121 -1.11 11.40 20.10
C GLY A 121 0.34 11.27 20.58
N GLY A 122 1.26 10.87 19.68
CA GLY A 122 2.68 10.65 20.00
C GLY A 122 2.99 9.33 20.73
N LYS A 123 1.99 8.50 21.03
CA LYS A 123 2.18 7.21 21.71
C LYS A 123 2.00 6.05 20.75
N ALA A 124 2.89 5.07 20.85
CA ALA A 124 2.81 3.83 20.10
C ALA A 124 1.62 2.99 20.56
N VAL A 125 0.87 2.42 19.62
CA VAL A 125 -0.16 1.42 19.90
C VAL A 125 0.50 0.04 19.93
N THR A 126 0.23 -0.72 20.98
CA THR A 126 0.75 -2.09 21.11
C THR A 126 0.07 -3.02 20.10
N SER A 127 0.88 -3.74 19.31
CA SER A 127 0.39 -4.82 18.46
C SER A 127 -0.09 -6.02 19.29
N VAL A 128 -1.12 -6.71 18.82
CA VAL A 128 -1.76 -7.83 19.53
C VAL A 128 -1.54 -9.19 18.86
N ALA A 129 -1.20 -9.21 17.57
CA ALA A 129 -0.86 -10.44 16.84
C ALA A 129 0.05 -10.16 15.64
N HIS A 130 0.84 -11.17 15.26
CA HIS A 130 1.78 -11.14 14.13
C HIS A 130 1.61 -12.42 13.33
N ALA A 131 1.50 -12.31 12.00
CA ALA A 131 1.31 -13.46 11.12
C ALA A 131 1.93 -13.22 9.74
N HIS A 132 2.06 -14.29 8.97
CA HIS A 132 2.34 -14.23 7.53
C HIS A 132 1.02 -14.30 6.77
N GLY A 133 0.97 -13.70 5.58
CA GLY A 133 -0.18 -13.83 4.71
C GLY A 133 -0.31 -15.22 4.09
N PRO A 134 -1.42 -15.50 3.39
CA PRO A 134 -1.58 -16.76 2.65
C PRO A 134 -0.40 -16.98 1.70
N ARG A 135 0.07 -18.22 1.57
CA ARG A 135 1.16 -18.56 0.64
C ARG A 135 0.81 -18.08 -0.77
N CYS A 136 1.80 -17.55 -1.49
CA CYS A 136 1.66 -17.02 -2.85
C CYS A 136 0.80 -15.74 -2.99
N SER A 137 0.35 -15.11 -1.89
CA SER A 137 -0.44 -13.87 -1.96
C SER A 137 0.38 -12.60 -2.22
N GLY A 138 1.69 -12.67 -1.98
CA GLY A 138 2.56 -11.49 -1.90
C GLY A 138 2.49 -10.74 -0.56
N VAL A 139 1.58 -11.12 0.37
CA VAL A 139 1.58 -10.57 1.74
C VAL A 139 2.65 -11.27 2.57
N GLN A 140 3.71 -10.56 2.92
CA GLN A 140 4.84 -11.10 3.68
C GLN A 140 4.65 -10.96 5.20
N LYS A 141 3.96 -9.92 5.66
CA LYS A 141 3.79 -9.64 7.10
C LYS A 141 2.41 -9.08 7.38
N MET A 142 1.83 -9.47 8.50
CA MET A 142 0.57 -8.95 9.02
C MET A 142 0.75 -8.65 10.50
N VAL A 143 0.33 -7.45 10.92
CA VAL A 143 0.38 -7.02 12.32
C VAL A 143 -0.98 -6.46 12.72
N ASP A 144 -1.51 -6.98 13.81
CA ASP A 144 -2.86 -6.65 14.27
C ASP A 144 -2.81 -5.70 15.46
N PHE A 145 -3.78 -4.79 15.53
CA PHE A 145 -3.91 -3.77 16.57
C PHE A 145 -5.36 -3.66 17.01
N LYS A 146 -5.60 -3.47 18.32
CA LYS A 146 -6.92 -3.06 18.82
C LYS A 146 -7.01 -1.54 18.73
N LEU A 147 -7.91 -1.04 17.88
CA LEU A 147 -8.07 0.38 17.61
C LEU A 147 -9.46 0.86 18.04
N ALA A 148 -9.51 2.10 18.51
CA ALA A 148 -10.73 2.85 18.74
C ALA A 148 -10.89 3.89 17.62
N PRO A 149 -12.05 4.55 17.48
CA PRO A 149 -12.21 5.65 16.55
C PRO A 149 -11.15 6.74 16.76
N GLY A 150 -10.58 7.23 15.67
CA GLY A 150 -9.53 8.24 15.69
C GLY A 150 -8.58 8.14 14.49
N THR A 151 -7.64 9.09 14.43
CA THR A 151 -6.60 9.12 13.40
C THR A 151 -5.28 8.59 13.97
N TYR A 152 -4.67 7.67 13.24
CA TYR A 152 -3.41 7.04 13.58
C TYR A 152 -2.37 7.36 12.50
N ALA A 153 -1.14 7.63 12.90
CA ALA A 153 -0.01 7.62 11.98
C ALA A 153 0.50 6.19 11.85
N ILE A 154 0.57 5.68 10.62
CA ILE A 154 1.35 4.48 10.30
C ILE A 154 2.78 4.93 10.08
N GLN A 155 3.74 4.35 10.79
CA GLN A 155 5.17 4.56 10.55
C GLN A 155 5.80 3.28 10.04
N LEU A 156 6.44 3.37 8.88
CA LEU A 156 7.24 2.31 8.30
C LEU A 156 8.73 2.61 8.47
N SER A 157 9.53 1.60 8.79
CA SER A 157 10.99 1.72 8.88
C SER A 157 11.70 0.41 8.57
N GLY A 158 12.98 0.50 8.23
CA GLY A 158 13.83 -0.67 7.98
C GLY A 158 13.47 -1.47 6.72
N SER A 159 12.79 -0.85 5.75
CA SER A 159 12.54 -1.48 4.46
C SER A 159 13.81 -1.53 3.63
N PRO A 160 14.22 -2.68 3.06
CA PRO A 160 15.29 -2.70 2.08
C PRO A 160 14.84 -2.08 0.75
N ASP A 161 13.53 -2.09 0.48
CA ASP A 161 12.93 -1.65 -0.77
C ASP A 161 12.46 -0.20 -0.67
N GLU A 162 12.51 0.54 -1.78
CA GLU A 162 12.02 1.93 -1.89
C GLU A 162 10.49 2.01 -2.04
N THR A 163 9.83 0.87 -2.26
CA THR A 163 8.38 0.78 -2.36
C THR A 163 7.87 -0.41 -1.55
N ILE A 164 6.64 -0.31 -1.04
CA ILE A 164 6.01 -1.43 -0.33
C ILE A 164 4.49 -1.42 -0.51
N ALA A 165 3.91 -2.60 -0.76
CA ALA A 165 2.47 -2.77 -0.70
C ALA A 165 1.98 -2.76 0.74
N LEU A 166 0.90 -2.03 1.03
CA LEU A 166 0.28 -1.91 2.34
C LEU A 166 -1.23 -1.98 2.24
N LEU A 167 -1.88 -2.71 3.14
CA LEU A 167 -3.33 -2.70 3.31
C LEU A 167 -3.68 -2.61 4.79
N ALA A 168 -4.55 -1.67 5.16
CA ALA A 168 -5.22 -1.67 6.44
C ALA A 168 -6.57 -2.38 6.29
N ALA A 169 -6.87 -3.37 7.13
CA ALA A 169 -8.11 -4.14 7.07
C ALA A 169 -8.73 -4.26 8.46
N LYS A 170 -10.06 -4.17 8.55
CA LYS A 170 -10.78 -4.50 9.79
C LYS A 170 -10.99 -6.02 9.83
N LEU A 171 -10.65 -6.66 10.94
CA LEU A 171 -10.96 -8.07 11.17
C LEU A 171 -12.42 -8.22 11.61
N ALA A 172 -13.05 -9.30 11.17
CA ALA A 172 -14.41 -9.67 11.57
C ALA A 172 -14.48 -10.04 13.06
#